data_AF-A0A3D2TL19-F1
#
_entry.id   AF-A0A3D2TL19-F1
#
_cell.length_a   1.000
_cell.length_b   1.000
_cell.length_c   1.000
_cell.angle_alpha   90.00
_cell.angle_beta   90.00
_cell.angle_gamma   90.00
#
_symmetry.space_group_name_H-M   'P 1'
#
loop_
_entity.id
_entity.type
_entity.pdbx_description
1 polymer ?
#
loop_
_entity_poly.entity_id
_entity_poly.type
_entity_poly.pdbx_seq_one_letter_code
_entity_poly.pdbx_strand_id
1 'polypeptide(L)'
;MTCVFVVGVLLSLGCGPTAEVTGENIPDTLNLAKHATFALNALNGTTDERGEFMFKCSIVPPSLKHDAFSFSACGPKYIEAMAMNSLMSGIDLDASGSRRPVNYLISCLGDDGLFYCKIGPDRPWDTASPEDWANIYGQGRMLRAMLAVYQLEDDSLWVTRMEKLVAKLKEIAIRKTDSATGETYAYYPTTPGYGDIFSYPKSGWKITELQTKADASNIGKSIADFPDHTFGIPLYLGGVVEPLTRYATMFDDREALELAGQLVRFVMKKESSWMPDGHAQGVIPEQNGQFYGHFHGHTLALR
;
A
#
# COMPACT_ATOMS: atom_id res chain seq x y z
N MET A 1 33.76 -1.14 34.16
CA MET A 1 33.15 -0.90 35.48
C MET A 1 32.53 0.48 35.41
N THR A 2 31.20 0.53 35.52
CA THR A 2 30.38 1.71 35.85
C THR A 2 30.41 2.91 34.89
N CYS A 3 29.43 2.97 33.99
CA CYS A 3 28.93 4.24 33.47
C CYS A 3 27.42 4.27 33.73
N VAL A 4 27.05 4.91 34.83
CA VAL A 4 25.68 5.21 35.25
C VAL A 4 25.52 6.73 35.13
N PHE A 5 24.32 7.17 34.72
CA PHE A 5 23.79 8.54 34.68
C PHE A 5 24.17 9.44 33.51
N VAL A 6 23.32 9.43 32.49
CA VAL A 6 22.65 10.66 32.01
C VAL A 6 21.17 10.32 31.74
N VAL A 7 20.38 10.21 32.81
CA VAL A 7 18.93 10.42 32.76
C VAL A 7 18.74 11.83 33.30
N GLY A 8 18.41 12.80 32.43
CA GLY A 8 18.32 14.17 32.91
C GLY A 8 18.09 15.23 31.84
N VAL A 9 17.12 15.06 30.94
CA VAL A 9 16.40 16.18 30.31
C VAL A 9 15.00 15.69 29.90
N LEU A 10 13.98 15.92 30.75
CA LEU A 10 12.54 16.11 30.42
C LEU A 10 11.62 15.92 31.65
N LEU A 11 12.02 16.42 32.83
CA LEU A 11 11.13 16.56 33.98
C LEU A 11 11.26 17.96 34.56
N SER A 12 10.60 18.93 33.94
CA SER A 12 10.25 20.21 34.59
C SER A 12 9.03 20.91 33.98
N LEU A 13 8.06 20.15 33.46
CA LEU A 13 6.69 20.65 33.36
C LEU A 13 5.94 20.12 34.57
N GLY A 14 5.63 21.03 35.49
CA GLY A 14 5.12 20.73 36.82
C GLY A 14 3.85 19.89 36.78
N CYS A 15 3.90 18.73 37.44
CA CYS A 15 2.72 17.99 37.84
C CYS A 15 2.21 18.64 39.14
N GLY A 16 1.37 19.66 39.00
CA GLY A 16 0.48 20.14 40.06
C GLY A 16 -0.77 19.26 40.15
N PRO A 17 -1.54 19.34 41.25
CA PRO A 17 -2.72 18.49 41.44
C PRO A 17 -3.73 18.72 40.31
N THR A 18 -4.34 17.64 39.86
CA THR A 18 -5.39 17.52 38.85
C THR A 18 -6.36 18.71 38.89
N ALA A 19 -6.15 19.69 38.00
CA ALA A 19 -7.21 20.58 37.60
C ALA A 19 -8.17 19.74 36.74
N GLU A 20 -9.39 19.52 37.24
CA GLU A 20 -10.49 19.14 36.37
C GLU A 20 -10.55 20.18 35.25
N VAL A 21 -10.29 19.75 34.02
CA VAL A 21 -10.47 20.60 32.84
C VAL A 21 -11.97 20.77 32.67
N THR A 22 -12.55 21.78 33.32
CA THR A 22 -13.92 22.21 33.10
C THR A 22 -14.01 22.73 31.67
N GLY A 23 -14.80 22.06 30.83
CA GLY A 23 -14.84 22.20 29.37
C GLY A 23 -15.36 23.52 28.79
N GLU A 24 -15.22 24.64 29.49
CA GLU A 24 -15.78 25.94 29.06
C GLU A 24 -14.84 26.76 28.16
N ASN A 25 -13.56 26.39 28.01
CA ASN A 25 -12.59 27.17 27.20
C ASN A 25 -11.71 26.33 26.26
N ILE A 26 -12.06 25.07 26.01
CA ILE A 26 -11.48 24.35 24.86
C ILE A 26 -12.24 24.88 23.64
N PRO A 27 -11.58 25.44 22.60
CA PRO A 27 -12.29 25.76 21.37
C PRO A 27 -13.01 24.49 20.90
N ASP A 28 -14.15 24.65 20.21
CA ASP A 28 -14.94 23.55 19.64
C ASP A 28 -14.10 22.83 18.55
N THR A 29 -13.04 22.19 18.99
CA THR A 29 -11.97 21.60 18.22
C THR A 29 -12.40 20.20 17.87
N LEU A 30 -11.89 19.73 16.74
CA LEU A 30 -12.07 18.37 16.27
C LEU A 30 -11.61 17.40 17.36
N ASN A 31 -12.55 16.78 18.07
CA ASN A 31 -12.23 15.71 19.01
C ASN A 31 -11.78 14.48 18.21
N LEU A 32 -10.48 14.38 18.00
CA LEU A 32 -9.85 13.36 17.17
C LEU A 32 -10.15 11.94 17.68
N ALA A 33 -10.15 11.72 19.00
CA ALA A 33 -10.49 10.43 19.58
C ALA A 33 -11.94 10.02 19.26
N LYS A 34 -12.90 10.93 19.43
CA LYS A 34 -14.31 10.70 19.08
C LYS A 34 -14.49 10.44 17.59
N HIS A 35 -13.77 11.18 16.75
CA HIS A 35 -13.79 10.99 15.30
C HIS A 35 -13.17 9.65 14.88
N ALA A 36 -12.11 9.19 15.56
CA ALA A 36 -11.56 7.85 15.39
C ALA A 36 -12.62 6.78 15.71
N THR A 37 -13.38 6.93 16.79
CA THR A 37 -14.46 5.99 17.12
C THR A 37 -15.52 5.94 16.02
N PHE A 38 -15.90 7.09 15.45
CA PHE A 38 -16.81 7.11 14.28
C PHE A 38 -16.21 6.44 13.06
N ALA A 39 -14.92 6.66 12.80
CA ALA A 39 -14.22 6.02 11.69
C ALA A 39 -14.15 4.50 11.87
N LEU A 40 -13.83 3.99 13.06
CA LEU A 40 -13.84 2.55 13.35
C LEU A 40 -15.21 1.94 13.10
N ASN A 41 -16.27 2.59 13.61
CA ASN A 41 -17.64 2.14 13.38
C ASN A 41 -17.99 2.09 11.89
N ALA A 42 -17.63 3.12 11.13
CA ALA A 42 -17.85 3.15 9.68
C ALA A 42 -17.07 2.06 8.95
N LEU A 43 -15.78 1.89 9.27
CA LEU A 43 -14.93 0.85 8.65
C LEU A 43 -15.47 -0.55 8.93
N ASN A 44 -15.82 -0.85 10.19
CA ASN A 44 -16.39 -2.15 10.57
C ASN A 44 -17.76 -2.39 9.91
N GLY A 45 -18.57 -1.34 9.78
CA GLY A 45 -19.87 -1.39 9.09
C GLY A 45 -19.78 -1.64 7.58
N THR A 46 -18.59 -1.55 6.98
CA THR A 46 -18.36 -1.87 5.56
C THR A 46 -17.86 -3.30 5.33
N THR A 47 -17.90 -4.16 6.34
CA THR A 47 -17.46 -5.56 6.25
C THR A 47 -18.64 -6.51 6.20
N ASP A 48 -18.51 -7.60 5.46
CA ASP A 48 -19.46 -8.71 5.48
C ASP A 48 -19.30 -9.59 6.74
N GLU A 49 -20.05 -10.68 6.82
CA GLU A 49 -20.00 -11.61 7.95
C GLU A 49 -18.63 -12.29 8.13
N ARG A 50 -17.84 -12.42 7.06
CA ARG A 50 -16.50 -13.02 7.05
C ARG A 50 -15.42 -12.00 7.43
N GLY A 51 -15.71 -10.71 7.31
CA GLY A 51 -14.78 -9.61 7.51
C GLY A 51 -14.20 -9.05 6.20
N GLU A 52 -14.72 -9.45 5.03
CA GLU A 52 -14.31 -8.87 3.76
C GLU A 52 -14.93 -7.48 3.57
N PHE A 53 -14.12 -6.52 3.13
CA PHE A 53 -14.59 -5.17 2.84
C PHE A 53 -15.44 -5.10 1.57
N MET A 54 -16.56 -4.39 1.67
CA MET A 54 -17.39 -3.98 0.54
C MET A 54 -17.01 -2.56 0.12
N PHE A 55 -16.50 -2.40 -1.10
CA PHE A 55 -15.90 -1.15 -1.57
C PHE A 55 -16.85 -0.27 -2.38
N LYS A 56 -17.78 -0.88 -3.12
CA LYS A 56 -18.69 -0.14 -3.98
C LYS A 56 -19.90 0.29 -3.19
N CYS A 57 -19.96 1.57 -2.87
CA CYS A 57 -21.10 2.20 -2.21
C CYS A 57 -21.97 2.93 -3.24
N SER A 58 -23.28 2.68 -3.22
CA SER A 58 -24.27 3.55 -3.86
C SER A 58 -25.12 4.19 -2.78
N ILE A 59 -25.49 5.47 -2.97
CA ILE A 59 -26.34 6.21 -2.02
C ILE A 59 -27.81 6.09 -2.42
N VAL A 60 -28.11 5.94 -3.71
CA VAL A 60 -29.48 5.90 -4.23
C VAL A 60 -29.62 4.82 -5.32
N PRO A 61 -30.30 3.68 -5.04
CA PRO A 61 -30.63 3.19 -3.70
C PRO A 61 -29.36 2.84 -2.89
N PRO A 62 -29.40 2.89 -1.55
CA PRO A 62 -28.28 2.50 -0.71
C PRO A 62 -27.85 1.06 -0.98
N SER A 63 -26.59 0.84 -1.33
CA SER A 63 -26.02 -0.51 -1.44
C SER A 63 -24.52 -0.52 -1.20
N LEU A 64 -24.03 -1.65 -0.69
CA LEU A 64 -22.62 -2.00 -0.59
C LEU A 64 -22.38 -3.26 -1.41
N LYS A 65 -21.27 -3.30 -2.17
CA LYS A 65 -20.90 -4.44 -3.02
C LYS A 65 -19.41 -4.73 -2.91
N HIS A 66 -19.07 -6.00 -2.99
CA HIS A 66 -17.69 -6.42 -3.17
C HIS A 66 -17.12 -5.97 -4.51
N ASP A 67 -15.80 -5.78 -4.55
CA ASP A 67 -15.06 -5.43 -5.75
C ASP A 67 -13.64 -6.00 -5.63
N ALA A 68 -13.29 -6.92 -6.53
CA ALA A 68 -12.03 -7.64 -6.49
C ALA A 68 -10.81 -6.71 -6.64
N PHE A 69 -10.89 -5.76 -7.57
CA PHE A 69 -9.82 -4.81 -7.85
C PHE A 69 -9.54 -3.93 -6.63
N SER A 70 -10.60 -3.33 -6.06
CA SER A 70 -10.47 -2.53 -4.85
C SER A 70 -10.02 -3.36 -3.66
N PHE A 71 -10.47 -4.61 -3.50
CA PHE A 71 -9.97 -5.48 -2.45
C PHE A 71 -8.46 -5.74 -2.59
N SER A 72 -8.00 -6.06 -3.81
CA SER A 72 -6.59 -6.37 -4.08
C SER A 72 -5.64 -5.20 -3.77
N ALA A 73 -6.02 -3.98 -4.18
CA ALA A 73 -5.17 -2.81 -4.12
C ALA A 73 -5.40 -1.99 -2.84
N CYS A 74 -6.62 -2.02 -2.31
CA CYS A 74 -7.10 -1.15 -1.24
C CYS A 74 -7.67 -1.90 -0.03
N GLY A 75 -7.72 -3.23 0.01
CA GLY A 75 -8.06 -3.99 1.23
C GLY A 75 -7.21 -3.56 2.42
N PRO A 76 -5.88 -3.68 2.32
CA PRO A 76 -5.02 -3.48 3.48
C PRO A 76 -5.00 -2.05 4.04
N LYS A 77 -5.34 -1.00 3.26
CA LYS A 77 -5.43 0.37 3.81
C LYS A 77 -6.49 0.50 4.93
N TYR A 78 -7.49 -0.39 4.95
CA TYR A 78 -8.49 -0.40 6.02
C TYR A 78 -7.90 -0.92 7.32
N ILE A 79 -7.00 -1.91 7.29
CA ILE A 79 -6.28 -2.37 8.49
C ILE A 79 -5.39 -1.27 9.03
N GLU A 80 -4.62 -0.62 8.16
CA GLU A 80 -3.76 0.50 8.57
C GLU A 80 -4.61 1.58 9.25
N ALA A 81 -5.76 1.94 8.66
CA ALA A 81 -6.69 2.90 9.23
C ALA A 81 -7.28 2.40 10.57
N MET A 82 -7.64 1.12 10.68
CA MET A 82 -8.15 0.55 11.93
C MET A 82 -7.10 0.62 13.05
N ALA A 83 -5.84 0.25 12.77
CA ALA A 83 -4.76 0.34 13.74
C ALA A 83 -4.52 1.79 14.20
N MET A 84 -4.44 2.74 13.27
CA MET A 84 -4.26 4.16 13.60
C MET A 84 -5.44 4.75 14.37
N ASN A 85 -6.68 4.42 14.01
CA ASN A 85 -7.86 4.89 14.74
C ASN A 85 -7.99 4.22 16.11
N SER A 86 -7.54 2.97 16.26
CA SER A 86 -7.47 2.29 17.56
C SER A 86 -6.51 3.02 18.49
N LEU A 87 -5.31 3.34 18.00
CA LEU A 87 -4.33 4.16 18.74
C LEU A 87 -4.90 5.53 19.12
N MET A 88 -5.57 6.20 18.18
CA MET A 88 -6.11 7.56 18.38
C MET A 88 -7.32 7.60 19.34
N SER A 89 -8.15 6.57 19.36
CA SER A 89 -9.32 6.49 20.26
C SER A 89 -9.04 5.81 21.60
N GLY A 90 -7.96 5.05 21.70
CA GLY A 90 -7.69 4.16 22.83
C GLY A 90 -8.58 2.92 22.88
N ILE A 91 -9.37 2.66 21.84
CA ILE A 91 -10.20 1.45 21.71
C ILE A 91 -9.36 0.41 20.96
N ASP A 92 -9.11 -0.74 21.57
CA ASP A 92 -8.36 -1.81 20.92
C ASP A 92 -9.14 -2.45 19.75
N LEU A 93 -8.42 -3.23 18.92
CA LEU A 93 -8.98 -3.87 17.73
C LEU A 93 -10.09 -4.89 18.06
N ASP A 94 -10.04 -5.52 19.22
CA ASP A 94 -11.01 -6.53 19.63
C ASP A 94 -12.30 -5.86 20.13
N ALA A 95 -12.18 -4.86 21.00
CA ALA A 95 -13.28 -4.05 21.53
C ALA A 95 -14.00 -3.24 20.45
N SER A 96 -13.28 -2.79 19.40
CA SER A 96 -13.89 -2.12 18.26
C SER A 96 -14.59 -3.08 17.28
N GLY A 97 -14.30 -4.39 17.33
CA GLY A 97 -14.72 -5.37 16.34
C GLY A 97 -13.86 -5.39 15.06
N SER A 98 -12.78 -4.60 15.02
CA SER A 98 -11.85 -4.54 13.89
C SER A 98 -10.92 -5.76 13.77
N ARG A 99 -10.83 -6.60 14.80
CA ARG A 99 -10.06 -7.87 14.72
C ARG A 99 -10.54 -8.79 13.60
N ARG A 100 -11.85 -8.87 13.37
CA ARG A 100 -12.42 -9.76 12.34
C ARG A 100 -11.93 -9.42 10.93
N PRO A 101 -12.08 -8.18 10.42
CA PRO A 101 -11.53 -7.82 9.12
C PRO A 101 -10.00 -7.90 9.04
N VAL A 102 -9.30 -7.63 10.15
CA VAL A 102 -7.84 -7.85 10.23
C VAL A 102 -7.51 -9.33 9.98
N ASN A 103 -8.17 -10.24 10.69
CA ASN A 103 -7.98 -11.68 10.55
C ASN A 103 -8.37 -12.18 9.15
N TYR A 104 -9.41 -11.61 8.53
CA TYR A 104 -9.79 -11.97 7.17
C TYR A 104 -8.67 -11.69 6.17
N LEU A 105 -8.09 -10.49 6.18
CA LEU A 105 -6.96 -10.15 5.29
C LEU A 105 -5.69 -10.95 5.61
N ILE A 106 -5.41 -11.26 6.89
CA ILE A 106 -4.33 -12.20 7.24
C ILE A 106 -4.59 -13.56 6.60
N SER A 107 -5.84 -14.04 6.61
CA SER A 107 -6.21 -15.31 5.99
C SER A 107 -5.99 -15.31 4.47
N CYS A 108 -5.89 -14.14 3.83
CA CYS A 108 -5.57 -13.98 2.42
C CYS A 108 -4.07 -14.03 2.12
N LEU A 109 -3.20 -14.10 3.13
CA LEU A 109 -1.77 -14.33 2.91
C LEU A 109 -1.55 -15.78 2.43
N GLY A 110 -0.73 -15.93 1.38
CA GLY A 110 -0.21 -17.21 0.94
C GLY A 110 0.90 -17.72 1.86
N ASP A 111 1.30 -18.98 1.67
CA ASP A 111 2.43 -19.57 2.41
C ASP A 111 3.76 -18.84 2.13
N ASP A 112 3.86 -18.25 0.95
CA ASP A 112 4.95 -17.39 0.48
C ASP A 112 4.86 -15.95 1.00
N GLY A 113 3.80 -15.61 1.74
CA GLY A 113 3.62 -14.30 2.37
C GLY A 113 2.97 -13.23 1.48
N LEU A 114 2.67 -13.49 0.21
CA LEU A 114 1.94 -12.52 -0.60
C LEU A 114 0.47 -12.46 -0.19
N PHE A 115 -0.12 -11.27 -0.25
CA PHE A 115 -1.54 -11.02 -0.08
C PHE A 115 -2.28 -11.29 -1.39
N TYR A 116 -3.12 -12.33 -1.38
CA TYR A 116 -3.85 -12.77 -2.57
C TYR A 116 -5.34 -12.41 -2.52
N CYS A 117 -5.87 -12.01 -3.67
CA CYS A 117 -7.27 -12.24 -3.98
C CYS A 117 -7.47 -13.74 -4.22
N LYS A 118 -8.16 -14.40 -3.29
CA LYS A 118 -8.45 -15.84 -3.39
C LYS A 118 -9.61 -16.09 -4.33
N ILE A 119 -9.38 -16.84 -5.40
CA ILE A 119 -10.45 -17.22 -6.34
C ILE A 119 -11.12 -18.49 -5.83
N GLY A 120 -12.46 -18.51 -5.82
CA GLY A 120 -13.19 -19.68 -5.37
C GLY A 120 -14.69 -19.45 -5.18
N PRO A 121 -15.43 -20.50 -4.81
CA PRO A 121 -16.88 -20.44 -4.63
C PRO A 121 -17.30 -19.46 -3.53
N ASP A 122 -16.41 -19.15 -2.59
CA ASP A 122 -16.67 -18.17 -1.52
C ASP A 122 -16.56 -16.72 -2.01
N ARG A 123 -15.94 -16.46 -3.16
CA ARG A 123 -15.82 -15.12 -3.76
C ARG A 123 -16.37 -15.10 -5.19
N PRO A 124 -17.66 -15.38 -5.37
CA PRO A 124 -18.26 -15.52 -6.72
C PRO A 124 -18.27 -14.22 -7.53
N TRP A 125 -18.04 -13.06 -6.90
CA TRP A 125 -17.88 -11.77 -7.57
C TRP A 125 -16.48 -11.53 -8.14
N ASP A 126 -15.48 -12.34 -7.76
CA ASP A 126 -14.10 -12.21 -8.24
C ASP A 126 -13.88 -13.13 -9.43
N THR A 127 -14.04 -12.57 -10.63
CA THR A 127 -13.80 -13.25 -11.90
C THR A 127 -12.63 -12.62 -12.66
N ALA A 128 -11.78 -11.84 -11.97
CA ALA A 128 -10.73 -11.05 -12.59
C ALA A 128 -9.53 -11.90 -13.05
N SER A 129 -9.42 -13.14 -12.56
CA SER A 129 -8.31 -14.05 -12.82
C SER A 129 -8.80 -15.50 -12.78
N PRO A 130 -8.20 -16.42 -13.57
CA PRO A 130 -8.49 -17.86 -13.47
C PRO A 130 -7.91 -18.52 -12.20
N GLU A 131 -7.05 -17.83 -11.46
CA GLU A 131 -6.43 -18.32 -10.22
C GLU A 131 -6.15 -17.17 -9.23
N ASP A 132 -5.78 -17.52 -8.01
CA ASP A 132 -5.32 -16.57 -7.00
C ASP A 132 -4.28 -15.60 -7.58
N TRP A 133 -4.45 -14.32 -7.28
CA TRP A 133 -3.59 -13.27 -7.83
C TRP A 133 -3.29 -12.20 -6.78
N ALA A 134 -2.08 -11.64 -6.86
CA ALA A 134 -1.55 -10.69 -5.90
C ALA A 134 -1.22 -9.37 -6.60
N ASN A 135 -1.99 -8.33 -6.33
CA ASN A 135 -1.67 -7.00 -6.85
C ASN A 135 -0.44 -6.43 -6.13
N ILE A 136 0.56 -5.95 -6.88
CA ILE A 136 1.83 -5.45 -6.34
C ILE A 136 1.64 -4.22 -5.43
N TYR A 137 0.77 -3.29 -5.80
CA TYR A 137 0.46 -2.14 -4.96
C TYR A 137 -0.24 -2.56 -3.65
N GLY A 138 -1.14 -3.55 -3.77
CA GLY A 138 -1.73 -4.24 -2.64
C GLY A 138 -0.70 -4.79 -1.65
N GLN A 139 0.43 -5.32 -2.13
CA GLN A 139 1.50 -5.83 -1.27
C GLN A 139 2.17 -4.72 -0.46
N GLY A 140 2.47 -3.58 -1.09
CA GLY A 140 2.98 -2.41 -0.39
C GLY A 140 2.02 -1.95 0.71
N ARG A 141 0.72 -1.90 0.41
CA ARG A 141 -0.33 -1.58 1.38
C ARG A 141 -0.42 -2.62 2.51
N MET A 142 -0.27 -3.89 2.20
CA MET A 142 -0.28 -4.96 3.20
C MET A 142 0.92 -4.88 4.13
N LEU A 143 2.13 -4.68 3.60
CA LEU A 143 3.33 -4.48 4.40
C LEU A 143 3.16 -3.30 5.36
N ARG A 144 2.62 -2.18 4.87
CA ARG A 144 2.35 -0.99 5.67
C ARG A 144 1.29 -1.22 6.75
N ALA A 145 0.24 -1.97 6.44
CA ALA A 145 -0.77 -2.36 7.40
C ALA A 145 -0.18 -3.24 8.52
N MET A 146 0.65 -4.22 8.17
CA MET A 146 1.33 -5.08 9.15
C MET A 146 2.30 -4.28 10.03
N LEU A 147 3.05 -3.33 9.46
CA LEU A 147 3.89 -2.41 10.24
C LEU A 147 3.06 -1.62 11.26
N ALA A 148 1.91 -1.07 10.84
CA ALA A 148 1.05 -0.28 11.72
C ALA A 148 0.46 -1.12 12.88
N VAL A 149 0.04 -2.36 12.60
CA VAL A 149 -0.47 -3.26 13.66
C VAL A 149 0.66 -3.75 14.56
N TYR A 150 1.83 -4.07 14.01
CA TYR A 150 3.01 -4.42 14.81
C TYR A 150 3.39 -3.29 15.78
N GLN A 151 3.38 -2.04 15.33
CA GLN A 151 3.62 -0.89 16.20
C GLN A 151 2.56 -0.69 17.28
N LEU A 152 1.35 -1.20 17.08
CA LEU A 152 0.25 -1.14 18.05
C LEU A 152 0.31 -2.27 19.08
N GLU A 153 0.66 -3.49 18.64
CA GLU A 153 0.52 -4.72 19.44
C GLU A 153 1.83 -5.35 19.91
N ASP A 154 2.95 -5.03 19.26
CA ASP A 154 4.29 -5.61 19.51
C ASP A 154 4.33 -7.15 19.42
N ASP A 155 3.49 -7.75 18.55
CA ASP A 155 3.47 -9.20 18.32
C ASP A 155 4.42 -9.62 17.20
N SER A 156 5.42 -10.43 17.56
CA SER A 156 6.42 -11.03 16.66
C SER A 156 5.85 -11.82 15.48
N LEU A 157 4.60 -12.33 15.56
CA LEU A 157 3.96 -12.99 14.43
C LEU A 157 3.78 -12.04 13.24
N TRP A 158 3.64 -10.74 13.47
CA TRP A 158 3.63 -9.74 12.39
C TRP A 158 4.98 -9.65 11.69
N VAL A 159 6.08 -9.74 12.44
CA VAL A 159 7.44 -9.75 11.89
C VAL A 159 7.61 -10.93 10.94
N THR A 160 7.25 -12.14 11.36
CA THR A 160 7.34 -13.34 10.51
C THR A 160 6.52 -13.21 9.22
N ARG A 161 5.33 -12.59 9.27
CA ARG A 161 4.50 -12.37 8.08
C ARG A 161 5.15 -11.35 7.13
N MET A 162 5.68 -10.26 7.67
CA MET A 162 6.37 -9.23 6.89
C MET A 162 7.64 -9.77 6.24
N GLU A 163 8.45 -10.56 6.96
CA GLU A 163 9.65 -11.20 6.44
C GLU A 163 9.35 -12.05 5.20
N LYS A 164 8.31 -12.89 5.26
CA LYS A 164 7.87 -13.71 4.12
C LYS A 164 7.43 -12.85 2.93
N LEU A 165 6.58 -11.86 3.17
CA LEU A 165 6.11 -10.95 2.13
C LEU A 165 7.29 -10.24 1.44
N VAL A 166 8.21 -9.68 2.22
CA VAL A 166 9.38 -8.95 1.71
C VAL A 166 10.32 -9.90 0.97
N ALA A 167 10.56 -11.10 1.49
CA ALA A 167 11.35 -12.13 0.81
C ALA A 167 10.75 -12.47 -0.56
N LYS A 168 9.42 -12.65 -0.64
CA LYS A 168 8.76 -12.96 -1.90
C LYS A 168 8.75 -11.79 -2.87
N LEU A 169 8.58 -10.55 -2.40
CA LEU A 169 8.75 -9.36 -3.23
C LEU A 169 10.17 -9.27 -3.84
N LYS A 170 11.21 -9.55 -3.03
CA LYS A 170 12.60 -9.61 -3.50
C LYS A 170 12.80 -10.68 -4.57
N GLU A 171 12.18 -11.85 -4.40
CA GLU A 171 12.26 -12.99 -5.33
C GLU A 171 11.59 -12.70 -6.67
N ILE A 172 10.38 -12.13 -6.67
CA ILE A 172 9.58 -11.94 -7.89
C ILE A 172 9.93 -10.66 -8.66
N ALA A 173 10.77 -9.78 -8.10
CA ALA A 173 11.21 -8.56 -8.76
C ALA A 173 12.11 -8.86 -9.97
N ILE A 174 11.77 -8.28 -11.13
CA ILE A 174 12.62 -8.38 -12.33
C ILE A 174 13.71 -7.33 -12.25
N ARG A 175 14.97 -7.77 -12.20
CA ARG A 175 16.15 -6.89 -12.12
C ARG A 175 16.82 -6.77 -13.48
N LYS A 176 17.16 -5.53 -13.87
CA LYS A 176 17.90 -5.21 -15.09
C LYS A 176 18.95 -4.17 -14.79
N THR A 177 20.05 -4.21 -15.54
CA THR A 177 21.09 -3.17 -15.49
C THR A 177 20.91 -2.23 -16.68
N ASP A 178 20.83 -0.94 -16.40
CA ASP A 178 20.83 0.10 -17.42
C ASP A 178 22.21 0.14 -18.09
N SER A 179 22.25 -0.02 -19.42
CA SER A 179 23.52 -0.05 -20.16
C SER A 179 24.18 1.32 -20.27
N ALA A 180 23.45 2.42 -20.10
CA ALA A 180 23.98 3.77 -20.15
C ALA A 180 24.52 4.24 -18.80
N THR A 181 23.84 3.91 -17.69
CA THR A 181 24.28 4.32 -16.33
C THR A 181 25.07 3.25 -15.58
N GLY A 182 24.96 1.98 -15.98
CA GLY A 182 25.50 0.83 -15.24
C GLY A 182 24.72 0.48 -13.96
N GLU A 183 23.64 1.19 -13.67
CA GLU A 183 22.85 0.98 -12.46
C GLU A 183 21.83 -0.13 -12.63
N THR A 184 21.68 -0.96 -11.60
CA THR A 184 20.60 -1.96 -11.56
C THR A 184 19.31 -1.32 -11.10
N TYR A 185 18.21 -1.56 -11.81
CA TYR A 185 16.85 -1.20 -11.44
C TYR A 185 15.97 -2.45 -11.38
N ALA A 186 14.84 -2.36 -10.68
CA ALA A 186 13.89 -3.44 -10.51
C ALA A 186 12.49 -2.98 -10.89
N TYR A 187 11.68 -3.89 -11.42
CA TYR A 187 10.27 -3.64 -11.70
C TYR A 187 9.45 -4.92 -11.55
N TYR A 188 8.13 -4.75 -11.49
CA TYR A 188 7.18 -5.84 -11.59
C TYR A 188 6.38 -5.69 -12.89
N PRO A 189 6.28 -6.75 -13.71
CA PRO A 189 5.53 -6.69 -14.97
C PRO A 189 4.02 -6.78 -14.72
N THR A 190 3.24 -6.62 -15.79
CA THR A 190 1.80 -6.92 -15.79
C THR A 190 1.56 -8.24 -16.50
N THR A 191 0.72 -9.10 -15.94
CA THR A 191 0.21 -10.30 -16.60
C THR A 191 -1.23 -10.06 -17.06
N PRO A 192 -1.49 -9.83 -18.37
CA PRO A 192 -2.85 -9.63 -18.87
C PRO A 192 -3.76 -10.84 -18.57
N GLY A 193 -4.98 -10.57 -18.14
CA GLY A 193 -5.99 -11.60 -17.83
C GLY A 193 -5.87 -12.25 -16.45
N TYR A 194 -4.97 -11.76 -15.59
CA TYR A 194 -4.76 -12.26 -14.23
C TYR A 194 -4.89 -11.13 -13.21
N GLY A 195 -6.12 -10.68 -12.96
CA GLY A 195 -6.40 -9.64 -11.99
C GLY A 195 -6.28 -8.22 -12.56
N ASP A 196 -5.86 -7.29 -11.70
CA ASP A 196 -5.58 -5.89 -12.07
C ASP A 196 -4.20 -5.75 -12.77
N ILE A 197 -3.83 -4.55 -13.17
CA ILE A 197 -2.46 -4.24 -13.60
C ILE A 197 -1.44 -4.53 -12.50
N PHE A 198 -0.24 -4.93 -12.90
CA PHE A 198 0.83 -5.33 -11.99
C PHE A 198 0.38 -6.39 -10.97
N SER A 199 -0.37 -7.38 -11.45
CA SER A 199 -0.80 -8.51 -10.64
C SER A 199 0.03 -9.73 -10.92
N TYR A 200 0.55 -10.32 -9.86
CA TYR A 200 1.29 -11.58 -9.85
C TYR A 200 0.32 -12.75 -9.77
N PRO A 201 0.21 -13.59 -10.81
CA PRO A 201 -0.50 -14.86 -10.72
C PRO A 201 0.20 -15.78 -9.73
N LYS A 202 -0.55 -16.58 -8.96
CA LYS A 202 0.04 -17.55 -8.03
C LYS A 202 0.95 -18.57 -8.73
N SER A 203 0.68 -18.87 -10.00
CA SER A 203 1.55 -19.71 -10.83
C SER A 203 2.71 -18.96 -11.49
N GLY A 204 3.02 -17.74 -11.04
CA GLY A 204 4.16 -16.94 -11.49
C GLY A 204 3.88 -16.01 -12.67
N TRP A 205 4.82 -15.09 -12.93
CA TRP A 205 4.77 -14.16 -14.05
C TRP A 205 4.62 -14.91 -15.38
N LYS A 206 3.67 -14.48 -16.22
CA LYS A 206 3.53 -15.01 -17.60
C LYS A 206 4.29 -14.19 -18.63
N ILE A 207 4.59 -12.94 -18.27
CA ILE A 207 5.36 -11.98 -19.06
C ILE A 207 6.35 -11.36 -18.09
N THR A 208 7.61 -11.23 -18.50
CA THR A 208 8.66 -10.60 -17.67
C THR A 208 9.20 -9.33 -18.31
N GLU A 209 8.88 -9.13 -19.59
CA GLU A 209 9.17 -7.93 -20.34
C GLU A 209 8.32 -6.77 -19.84
N LEU A 210 8.96 -5.61 -19.72
CA LEU A 210 8.25 -4.38 -19.45
C LEU A 210 7.57 -3.92 -20.74
N GLN A 211 6.25 -3.86 -20.72
CA GLN A 211 5.45 -3.38 -21.85
C GLN A 211 5.50 -1.85 -21.89
N THR A 212 6.58 -1.25 -22.40
CA THR A 212 6.77 0.22 -22.34
C THR A 212 6.22 0.99 -23.54
N LYS A 213 5.94 0.34 -24.67
CA LYS A 213 5.37 0.97 -25.87
C LYS A 213 4.96 -0.06 -26.91
N ALA A 214 3.76 0.17 -27.44
CA ALA A 214 3.44 0.12 -28.85
C ALA A 214 4.41 -0.63 -29.79
N ASP A 215 3.95 -1.77 -30.30
CA ASP A 215 4.27 -2.15 -31.67
C ASP A 215 3.94 -0.98 -32.64
N ALA A 216 4.50 -0.97 -33.85
CA ALA A 216 4.25 0.10 -34.81
C ALA A 216 2.76 0.27 -35.20
N SER A 217 1.89 -0.69 -34.84
CA SER A 217 0.42 -0.58 -34.93
C SER A 217 -0.24 0.18 -33.77
N ASN A 218 0.50 0.54 -32.73
CA ASN A 218 0.01 1.18 -31.50
C ASN A 218 0.70 2.52 -31.18
N ILE A 219 1.33 3.16 -32.16
CA ILE A 219 1.93 4.49 -32.01
C ILE A 219 0.88 5.44 -31.40
N GLY A 220 1.17 5.95 -30.19
CA GLY A 220 0.25 6.79 -29.41
C GLY A 220 -0.41 6.10 -28.21
N LYS A 221 -0.07 4.84 -27.90
CA LYS A 221 -0.56 4.12 -26.70
C LYS A 221 0.59 3.69 -25.76
N SER A 222 0.75 4.42 -24.67
CA SER A 222 1.49 4.07 -23.44
C SER A 222 0.80 2.91 -22.70
N ILE A 223 1.48 2.30 -21.72
CA ILE A 223 0.80 1.52 -20.66
C ILE A 223 -0.36 2.32 -20.02
N ALA A 224 -0.32 3.65 -20.09
CA ALA A 224 -1.39 4.54 -19.66
C ALA A 224 -2.61 4.59 -20.60
N ASP A 225 -2.54 4.01 -21.80
CA ASP A 225 -3.57 4.12 -22.84
C ASP A 225 -4.40 2.84 -23.05
N PHE A 226 -4.27 1.86 -22.15
CA PHE A 226 -5.33 0.85 -22.06
C PHE A 226 -6.48 1.45 -21.23
N PRO A 227 -7.74 1.31 -21.70
CA PRO A 227 -8.87 2.19 -21.36
C PRO A 227 -9.30 2.23 -19.88
N ASP A 228 -8.72 1.42 -18.99
CA ASP A 228 -9.05 1.37 -17.56
C ASP A 228 -7.87 1.77 -16.63
N HIS A 229 -6.74 2.27 -17.16
CA HIS A 229 -5.47 2.43 -16.43
C HIS A 229 -5.21 3.83 -15.86
N THR A 230 -6.21 4.40 -15.18
CA THR A 230 -6.07 5.72 -14.57
C THR A 230 -4.78 5.81 -13.73
N PHE A 231 -4.54 4.90 -12.81
CA PHE A 231 -3.55 5.07 -11.74
C PHE A 231 -2.03 5.06 -12.08
N GLY A 232 -1.58 4.42 -13.18
CA GLY A 232 -0.19 4.51 -13.71
C GLY A 232 0.95 3.79 -12.93
N ILE A 233 2.13 3.66 -13.56
CA ILE A 233 3.35 3.02 -13.01
C ILE A 233 3.83 3.65 -11.68
N PRO A 234 3.89 5.00 -11.53
CA PRO A 234 4.37 5.62 -10.29
C PRO A 234 3.54 5.22 -9.08
N LEU A 235 2.23 5.04 -9.24
CA LEU A 235 1.41 4.56 -8.14
C LEU A 235 1.68 3.10 -7.82
N TYR A 236 1.51 2.20 -8.79
CA TYR A 236 1.44 0.78 -8.48
C TYR A 236 2.79 0.20 -8.08
N LEU A 237 3.86 0.67 -8.71
CA LEU A 237 5.21 0.19 -8.45
C LEU A 237 5.89 1.07 -7.38
N GLY A 238 5.66 2.39 -7.40
CA GLY A 238 6.18 3.29 -6.38
C GLY A 238 5.52 3.10 -5.00
N GLY A 239 4.26 2.67 -4.94
CA GLY A 239 3.54 2.44 -3.67
C GLY A 239 4.13 1.34 -2.78
N VAL A 240 5.11 0.58 -3.27
CA VAL A 240 5.84 -0.44 -2.50
C VAL A 240 7.13 0.13 -1.86
N VAL A 241 7.64 1.26 -2.37
CA VAL A 241 8.93 1.85 -1.96
C VAL A 241 8.91 2.29 -0.50
N GLU A 242 7.91 3.07 -0.09
CA GLU A 242 7.84 3.61 1.28
C GLU A 242 7.67 2.50 2.34
N PRO A 243 6.76 1.52 2.16
CA PRO A 243 6.64 0.39 3.08
C PRO A 243 7.93 -0.45 3.19
N LEU A 244 8.62 -0.71 2.07
CA LEU A 244 9.91 -1.42 2.08
C LEU A 244 10.99 -0.63 2.82
N THR A 245 11.04 0.70 2.62
CA THR A 245 12.02 1.56 3.30
C THR A 245 11.78 1.60 4.81
N ARG A 246 10.52 1.67 5.24
CA ARG A 246 10.17 1.59 6.67
C ARG A 246 10.53 0.24 7.27
N TYR A 247 10.18 -0.84 6.58
CA TYR A 247 10.52 -2.20 7.01
C TYR A 247 12.04 -2.35 7.15
N ALA A 248 12.81 -1.95 6.13
CA ALA A 248 14.27 -1.99 6.14
C ALA A 248 14.87 -1.19 7.30
N THR A 249 14.32 -0.01 7.59
CA THR A 249 14.79 0.83 8.70
C THR A 249 14.47 0.19 10.05
N MET A 250 13.28 -0.37 10.20
CA MET A 250 12.81 -0.96 11.45
C MET A 250 13.55 -2.25 11.81
N PHE A 251 13.94 -3.05 10.81
CA PHE A 251 14.53 -4.39 11.01
C PHE A 251 15.97 -4.53 10.48
N ASP A 252 16.63 -3.45 10.09
CA ASP A 252 17.98 -3.42 9.50
C ASP A 252 18.15 -4.33 8.25
N ASP A 253 17.09 -4.48 7.44
CA ASP A 253 17.11 -5.27 6.20
C ASP A 253 17.66 -4.46 5.02
N ARG A 254 18.97 -4.58 4.79
CA ARG A 254 19.67 -3.91 3.68
C ARG A 254 19.20 -4.36 2.30
N GLU A 255 18.74 -5.60 2.14
CA GLU A 255 18.27 -6.09 0.84
C GLU A 255 16.91 -5.50 0.48
N ALA A 256 16.03 -5.30 1.47
CA ALA A 256 14.77 -4.60 1.29
C ALA A 256 15.00 -3.13 0.90
N LEU A 257 15.97 -2.46 1.52
CA LEU A 257 16.35 -1.10 1.15
C LEU A 257 16.92 -1.04 -0.28
N GLU A 258 17.77 -2.00 -0.66
CA GLU A 258 18.30 -2.09 -2.02
C GLU A 258 17.18 -2.31 -3.05
N LEU A 259 16.21 -3.19 -2.76
CA LEU A 259 15.03 -3.36 -3.62
C LEU A 259 14.24 -2.05 -3.76
N ALA A 260 14.02 -1.31 -2.67
CA ALA A 260 13.35 -0.02 -2.72
C ALA A 260 14.11 0.97 -3.61
N GLY A 261 15.44 1.06 -3.48
CA GLY A 261 16.29 1.90 -4.33
C GLY A 261 16.23 1.50 -5.82
N GLN A 262 16.19 0.20 -6.11
CA GLN A 262 16.03 -0.31 -7.47
C GLN A 262 14.68 0.03 -8.10
N LEU A 263 13.60 0.00 -7.31
CA LEU A 263 12.27 0.40 -7.73
C LEU A 263 12.20 1.91 -7.98
N VAL A 264 12.83 2.74 -7.13
CA VAL A 264 12.95 4.19 -7.35
C VAL A 264 13.66 4.48 -8.65
N ARG A 265 14.83 3.84 -8.88
CA ARG A 265 15.57 4.00 -10.13
C ARG A 265 14.72 3.65 -11.35
N PHE A 266 13.87 2.63 -11.25
CA PHE A 266 12.93 2.27 -12.30
C PHE A 266 11.85 3.33 -12.55
N VAL A 267 11.16 3.81 -11.50
CA VAL A 267 10.10 4.83 -11.60
C VAL A 267 10.65 6.17 -12.13
N MET A 268 11.94 6.44 -11.91
CA MET A 268 12.59 7.64 -12.45
C MET A 268 13.03 7.51 -13.91
N LYS A 269 12.93 6.32 -14.54
CA LYS A 269 13.30 6.16 -15.96
C LYS A 269 12.27 6.78 -16.88
N LYS A 270 12.70 7.46 -17.93
CA LYS A 270 11.84 8.06 -18.97
C LYS A 270 10.78 7.08 -19.51
N GLU A 271 11.13 5.81 -19.70
CA GLU A 271 10.24 4.78 -20.25
C GLU A 271 9.14 4.31 -19.30
N SER A 272 9.18 4.72 -18.02
CA SER A 272 8.27 4.24 -16.98
C SER A 272 6.98 5.06 -16.87
N SER A 273 7.03 6.38 -17.05
CA SER A 273 5.82 7.23 -16.94
C SER A 273 5.94 8.62 -17.54
N TRP A 274 7.16 9.10 -17.77
CA TRP A 274 7.41 10.50 -18.11
C TRP A 274 6.91 10.85 -19.51
N MET A 275 6.34 12.05 -19.63
CA MET A 275 5.89 12.53 -20.94
C MET A 275 7.10 12.72 -21.86
N PRO A 276 6.98 12.44 -23.17
CA PRO A 276 8.03 12.78 -24.13
C PRO A 276 8.38 14.26 -24.07
N ASP A 277 9.65 14.57 -24.28
CA ASP A 277 10.12 15.96 -24.40
C ASP A 277 9.30 16.70 -25.46
N GLY A 278 8.82 17.90 -25.13
CA GLY A 278 8.12 18.79 -26.07
C GLY A 278 6.60 18.92 -25.91
N HIS A 279 5.98 18.28 -24.91
CA HIS A 279 4.55 18.51 -24.63
C HIS A 279 4.25 19.97 -24.20
N ALA A 280 5.23 20.65 -23.60
CA ALA A 280 5.26 22.11 -23.46
C ALA A 280 6.62 22.61 -23.94
N GLN A 281 6.64 23.59 -24.85
CA GLN A 281 7.89 24.16 -25.35
C GLN A 281 8.72 24.74 -24.20
N GLY A 282 9.98 24.30 -24.09
CA GLY A 282 10.92 24.77 -23.07
C GLY A 282 10.85 24.07 -21.71
N VAL A 283 10.00 23.04 -21.55
CA VAL A 283 9.93 22.25 -20.31
C VAL A 283 10.52 20.87 -20.55
N ILE A 284 11.48 20.47 -19.72
CA ILE A 284 11.98 19.08 -19.65
C ILE A 284 11.08 18.33 -18.67
N PRO A 285 10.22 17.39 -19.12
CA PRO A 285 9.18 16.79 -18.29
C PRO A 285 9.71 16.11 -17.02
N GLU A 286 10.81 15.37 -17.15
CA GLU A 286 11.48 14.65 -16.07
C GLU A 286 12.12 15.56 -15.01
N GLN A 287 12.47 16.81 -15.34
CA GLN A 287 12.93 17.81 -14.37
C GLN A 287 11.78 18.57 -13.69
N ASN A 288 10.57 18.49 -14.22
CA ASN A 288 9.43 19.30 -13.81
C ASN A 288 8.24 18.47 -13.31
N GLY A 289 8.44 17.17 -13.05
CA GLY A 289 7.37 16.33 -12.51
C GLY A 289 6.25 16.01 -13.53
N GLN A 290 6.49 16.16 -14.84
CA GLN A 290 5.46 15.94 -15.86
C GLN A 290 5.48 14.50 -16.39
N PHE A 291 4.44 13.74 -16.06
CA PHE A 291 4.28 12.35 -16.49
C PHE A 291 2.83 12.05 -16.84
N TYR A 292 2.61 11.02 -17.68
CA TYR A 292 1.27 10.53 -17.97
C TYR A 292 0.73 9.72 -16.78
N GLY A 293 -0.47 10.05 -16.31
CA GLY A 293 -1.14 9.28 -15.27
C GLY A 293 -2.39 9.96 -14.69
N HIS A 294 -3.07 9.29 -13.78
CA HIS A 294 -4.19 9.85 -13.01
C HIS A 294 -3.67 10.66 -11.82
N PHE A 295 -4.52 11.55 -11.31
CA PHE A 295 -4.20 12.46 -10.20
C PHE A 295 -3.61 11.74 -8.98
N HIS A 296 -4.04 10.51 -8.69
CA HIS A 296 -3.48 9.73 -7.60
C HIS A 296 -2.01 9.35 -7.83
N GLY A 297 -1.58 9.06 -9.05
CA GLY A 297 -0.17 8.87 -9.38
C GLY A 297 0.65 10.14 -9.19
N HIS A 298 0.08 11.31 -9.49
CA HIS A 298 0.71 12.63 -9.29
C HIS A 298 1.01 12.94 -7.82
N THR A 299 0.08 12.60 -6.93
CA THR A 299 0.19 12.93 -5.51
C THR A 299 0.94 11.87 -4.69
N LEU A 300 0.97 10.61 -5.13
CA LEU A 300 1.71 9.56 -4.44
C LEU A 300 3.21 9.58 -4.70
N ALA A 301 3.68 10.13 -5.82
CA ALA A 301 5.11 10.40 -6.01
C ALA A 301 5.68 11.45 -5.02
N LEU A 302 4.82 12.19 -4.31
CA LEU A 302 5.21 13.16 -3.28
C LEU A 302 5.26 12.57 -1.85
N ARG A 303 4.92 11.29 -1.68
CA ARG A 303 4.96 10.57 -0.40
C ARG A 303 6.21 9.70 -0.30
#